data_AF-A0A1H8CTL1-F1
#
_entry.id   AF-A0A1H8CTL1-F1
#
_cell.length_a   1.000
_cell.length_b   1.000
_cell.length_c   1.000
_cell.angle_alpha   90.00
_cell.angle_beta   90.00
_cell.angle_gamma   90.00
#
_symmetry.space_group_name_H-M   'P 1'
#
loop_
_entity.id
_entity.type
_entity.pdbx_description
1 polymer ?
#
loop_
_entity_poly.entity_id
_entity_poly.type
_entity_poly.pdbx_seq_one_letter_code
_entity_poly.pdbx_strand_id
1 'polypeptide(L)'
;MITSDELEQWLKAMVATRTRLSPDAIDVNLPLDELGIDSMEAVALAGELETLLKRRVEPTVLWDYRTLRALSRALTGEQQAPPPSATDGMSDAEVEALLRKMTGTKS
;
A
#
# COMPACT_ATOMS: atom_id res chain seq x y z
N MET A 1 -6.20 -17.67 -13.15
CA MET A 1 -6.28 -16.67 -12.08
C MET A 1 -4.92 -16.63 -11.43
N ILE A 2 -4.40 -15.44 -11.11
CA ILE A 2 -3.15 -15.32 -10.36
C ILE A 2 -3.40 -15.70 -8.90
N THR A 3 -2.47 -16.44 -8.29
CA THR A 3 -2.49 -16.81 -6.87
C THR A 3 -1.84 -15.73 -6.00
N SER A 4 -2.04 -15.77 -4.69
CA SER A 4 -1.42 -14.78 -3.78
C SER A 4 0.10 -14.85 -3.83
N ASP A 5 0.66 -16.04 -3.94
CA ASP A 5 2.10 -16.25 -4.05
C ASP A 5 2.67 -15.68 -5.36
N GLU A 6 2.03 -15.95 -6.49
CA GLU A 6 2.41 -15.36 -7.78
C GLU A 6 2.33 -13.83 -7.76
N LEU A 7 1.29 -13.27 -7.11
CA LEU A 7 1.15 -11.83 -6.96
C LEU A 7 2.17 -11.22 -5.98
N GLU A 8 2.48 -11.90 -4.87
CA GLU A 8 3.52 -11.51 -3.91
C GLU A 8 4.88 -11.48 -4.60
N GLN A 9 5.21 -12.50 -5.40
CA GLN A 9 6.46 -12.54 -6.18
C GLN A 9 6.54 -11.42 -7.22
N TRP A 10 5.43 -11.14 -7.92
CA TRP A 10 5.38 -10.04 -8.88
C TRP A 10 5.60 -8.67 -8.20
N LEU A 11 4.90 -8.43 -7.09
CA LEU A 11 5.06 -7.24 -6.26
C LEU A 11 6.51 -7.09 -5.78
N LYS A 12 7.10 -8.17 -5.28
CA LYS A 12 8.49 -8.23 -4.82
C LYS A 12 9.48 -7.86 -5.92
N ALA A 13 9.30 -8.39 -7.13
CA ALA A 13 10.15 -8.09 -8.28
C ALA A 13 10.02 -6.62 -8.73
N MET A 14 8.80 -6.06 -8.70
CA MET A 14 8.55 -4.66 -9.03
C MET A 14 9.21 -3.72 -8.00
N VAL A 15 9.05 -4.00 -6.70
CA VAL A 15 9.71 -3.22 -5.63
C VAL A 15 11.23 -3.30 -5.76
N ALA A 16 11.79 -4.49 -5.98
CA ALA A 16 13.23 -4.70 -6.19
C ALA A 16 13.76 -3.86 -7.36
N THR A 17 13.01 -3.82 -8.48
CA THR A 17 13.37 -3.03 -9.65
C THR A 17 13.39 -1.52 -9.35
N ARG A 18 12.38 -1.02 -8.62
CA ARG A 18 12.25 0.40 -8.26
C ARG A 18 13.31 0.84 -7.24
N THR A 19 13.59 0.01 -6.25
CA THR A 19 14.56 0.27 -5.17
C THR A 19 16.01 -0.06 -5.57
N ARG A 20 16.22 -0.71 -6.72
CA ARG A 20 17.51 -1.24 -7.17
C ARG A 20 18.14 -2.22 -6.17
N LEU A 21 17.30 -2.92 -5.42
CA LEU A 21 17.71 -3.97 -4.50
C LEU A 21 17.53 -5.34 -5.15
N SER A 22 18.20 -6.36 -4.60
CA SER A 22 17.89 -7.74 -4.98
C SER A 22 16.48 -8.10 -4.51
N PRO A 23 15.69 -8.85 -5.29
CA PRO A 23 14.42 -9.41 -4.81
C PRO A 23 14.59 -10.10 -3.46
N ASP A 24 15.64 -10.89 -3.27
CA ASP A 24 15.86 -11.59 -1.99
C ASP A 24 16.06 -10.67 -0.78
N ALA A 25 16.42 -9.40 -0.99
CA ALA A 25 16.54 -8.41 0.07
C ALA A 25 15.21 -7.72 0.42
N ILE A 26 14.14 -7.94 -0.37
CA ILE A 26 12.81 -7.38 -0.13
C ILE A 26 12.05 -8.29 0.84
N ASP A 27 11.79 -7.78 2.05
CA ASP A 27 10.91 -8.42 3.01
C ASP A 27 9.45 -8.03 2.74
N VAL A 28 8.65 -9.03 2.38
CA VAL A 28 7.23 -8.91 2.01
C VAL A 28 6.32 -8.54 3.19
N ASN A 29 6.83 -8.62 4.42
CA ASN A 29 6.12 -8.26 5.64
C ASN A 29 6.42 -6.83 6.11
N LEU A 30 7.38 -6.15 5.48
CA LEU A 30 7.66 -4.76 5.82
C LEU A 30 6.58 -3.82 5.25
N PRO A 31 6.34 -2.69 5.95
CA PRO A 31 5.49 -1.62 5.44
C PRO A 31 5.98 -1.13 4.06
N LEU A 32 5.04 -0.80 3.17
CA LEU A 32 5.34 -0.26 1.83
C LEU A 32 6.23 0.99 1.91
N ASP A 33 5.98 1.87 2.88
CA ASP A 33 6.76 3.08 3.12
C ASP A 33 8.21 2.78 3.55
N GLU A 34 8.42 1.74 4.36
CA GLU A 34 9.77 1.27 4.74
C GLU A 34 10.51 0.63 3.55
N LEU A 35 9.77 0.05 2.60
CA LEU A 35 10.31 -0.46 1.33
C LEU A 35 10.58 0.66 0.30
N GLY A 36 10.34 1.92 0.64
CA GLY A 36 10.56 3.06 -0.24
C GLY A 36 9.46 3.30 -1.26
N ILE A 37 8.26 2.74 -1.04
CA ILE A 37 7.08 3.01 -1.85
C ILE A 37 6.35 4.21 -1.25
N ASP A 38 6.45 5.36 -1.92
CA ASP A 38 5.74 6.58 -1.56
C ASP A 38 4.34 6.67 -2.21
N SER A 39 3.61 7.77 -1.95
CA SER A 39 2.28 7.99 -2.51
C SER A 39 2.22 8.01 -4.04
N MET A 40 3.26 8.49 -4.73
CA MET A 40 3.29 8.50 -6.21
C MET A 40 3.50 7.07 -6.73
N GLU A 41 4.43 6.35 -6.12
CA GLU A 41 4.73 4.96 -6.44
C GLU A 41 3.54 4.04 -6.15
N ALA A 42 2.76 4.33 -5.12
CA ALA A 42 1.54 3.63 -4.75
C ALA A 42 0.43 3.78 -5.82
N VAL A 43 0.20 5.00 -6.33
CA VAL A 43 -0.77 5.23 -7.41
C VAL A 43 -0.34 4.52 -8.69
N ALA A 44 0.96 4.55 -9.03
CA ALA A 44 1.50 3.83 -10.17
C ALA A 44 1.32 2.31 -10.02
N LEU A 45 1.64 1.77 -8.84
CA LEU A 45 1.45 0.35 -8.52
C LEU A 45 -0.03 -0.07 -8.65
N ALA A 46 -0.97 0.77 -8.20
CA ALA A 46 -2.39 0.50 -8.37
C ALA A 46 -2.77 0.32 -9.85
N GLY A 47 -2.32 1.22 -10.74
CA GLY A 47 -2.60 1.10 -12.19
C GLY A 47 -1.97 -0.14 -12.85
N GLU A 48 -0.77 -0.53 -12.41
CA GLU A 48 -0.15 -1.78 -12.87
C GLU A 48 -0.93 -3.01 -12.41
N LEU A 49 -1.40 -3.02 -11.16
CA LEU A 49 -2.26 -4.07 -10.61
C LEU A 49 -3.60 -4.16 -11.35
N GLU A 50 -4.20 -3.03 -11.73
CA GLU A 50 -5.42 -3.03 -12.53
C GLU A 50 -5.24 -3.75 -13.86
N THR A 51 -4.10 -3.49 -14.51
CA THR A 51 -3.73 -4.10 -15.78
C THR A 51 -3.46 -5.60 -15.62
N LEU A 52 -2.72 -5.99 -14.57
CA LEU A 52 -2.36 -7.38 -14.28
C LEU A 52 -3.60 -8.22 -13.93
N LEU A 53 -4.46 -7.68 -13.06
CA LEU A 53 -5.65 -8.38 -12.54
C LEU A 53 -6.86 -8.26 -13.47
N LYS A 54 -6.79 -7.40 -14.50
CA LYS A 54 -7.89 -7.06 -15.41
C LYS A 54 -9.16 -6.64 -14.67
N ARG A 55 -8.99 -5.92 -13.57
CA ARG A 55 -10.08 -5.42 -12.71
C ARG A 55 -9.67 -4.08 -12.11
N ARG A 56 -10.65 -3.33 -11.61
CA ARG A 56 -10.40 -2.08 -10.90
C ARG A 56 -9.73 -2.32 -9.55
N VAL A 57 -8.70 -1.54 -9.23
CA VAL A 57 -7.90 -1.61 -8.01
C VAL A 57 -7.77 -0.18 -7.49
N GLU A 58 -8.51 0.14 -6.43
CA GLU A 58 -8.46 1.45 -5.82
C GLU A 58 -7.11 1.67 -5.13
N PRO A 59 -6.41 2.79 -5.35
CA PRO A 59 -5.12 3.06 -4.71
C PRO A 59 -5.15 3.01 -3.18
N THR A 60 -6.31 3.24 -2.57
CA THR A 60 -6.52 3.17 -1.11
C THR A 60 -6.23 1.77 -0.54
N VAL A 61 -6.33 0.71 -1.35
CA VAL A 61 -6.06 -0.66 -0.91
C VAL A 61 -4.61 -0.84 -0.44
N LEU A 62 -3.67 -0.03 -0.95
CA LEU A 62 -2.28 -0.05 -0.48
C LEU A 62 -2.15 0.50 0.95
N TRP A 63 -3.08 1.36 1.38
CA TRP A 63 -3.12 1.91 2.75
C TRP A 63 -3.82 0.97 3.72
N ASP A 64 -4.85 0.26 3.24
CA ASP A 64 -5.51 -0.79 4.01
C ASP A 64 -4.57 -1.99 4.23
N TYR A 65 -3.71 -2.27 3.24
CA TYR A 65 -2.78 -3.41 3.24
C TYR A 65 -1.35 -2.95 2.99
N ARG A 66 -0.72 -2.40 4.04
CA ARG A 66 0.62 -1.81 3.99
C ARG A 66 1.77 -2.80 3.77
N THR A 67 1.54 -4.08 3.46
CA THR A 67 2.64 -5.03 3.18
C THR A 67 2.36 -5.78 1.89
N LEU A 68 3.40 -6.22 1.18
CA LEU A 68 3.24 -6.96 -0.08
C LEU A 68 2.44 -8.24 0.13
N ARG A 69 2.63 -8.91 1.28
CA ARG A 69 1.90 -10.10 1.68
C ARG A 69 0.42 -9.85 1.95
N ALA A 70 0.10 -8.79 2.68
CA ALA A 70 -1.29 -8.46 2.97
C ALA A 70 -2.02 -8.05 1.69
N LEU A 71 -1.35 -7.28 0.83
CA LEU A 71 -1.88 -6.80 -0.44
C LEU A 71 -2.15 -7.97 -1.41
N SER A 72 -1.21 -8.91 -1.55
CA SER A 72 -1.36 -10.05 -2.46
C SER A 72 -2.55 -10.93 -2.09
N ARG A 73 -2.73 -11.23 -0.79
CA ARG A 73 -3.87 -11.98 -0.26
C ARG A 73 -5.19 -11.22 -0.41
N ALA A 74 -5.19 -9.92 -0.16
CA ALA A 74 -6.36 -9.07 -0.34
C ALA A 74 -6.86 -9.06 -1.79
N LEU A 75 -5.94 -8.93 -2.74
CA LEU A 75 -6.30 -8.82 -4.15
C LEU A 75 -6.70 -10.16 -4.78
N THR A 76 -6.19 -11.27 -4.27
CA THR A 76 -6.52 -12.62 -4.75
C THR A 76 -7.72 -13.26 -4.07
N GLY A 77 -8.29 -12.60 -3.06
CA GLY A 77 -9.48 -13.08 -2.34
C GLY A 77 -9.17 -14.15 -1.29
N GLU A 78 -7.91 -14.29 -0.88
CA GLU A 78 -7.48 -15.23 0.15
C GLU A 78 -7.57 -14.64 1.57
N GLN A 79 -8.39 -13.60 1.79
CA GLN A 79 -8.42 -12.91 3.07
C GLN A 79 -9.04 -13.71 4.22
N GLN A 80 -8.29 -13.83 5.31
CA GLN A 80 -8.80 -13.58 6.66
C GLN A 80 -8.74 -12.07 6.95
N ALA A 81 -9.70 -11.56 7.74
CA ALA A 81 -9.99 -10.15 8.00
C ALA A 81 -8.74 -9.24 8.16
N PRO A 82 -8.81 -7.96 7.72
CA PRO A 82 -7.72 -7.01 7.93
C PRO A 82 -7.34 -6.95 9.42
N PRO A 83 -6.05 -6.85 9.77
CA PRO A 83 -5.66 -6.60 11.16
C PRO A 83 -6.33 -5.30 11.64
N PRO A 84 -6.71 -5.21 12.92
CA PRO A 84 -7.52 -4.11 13.47
C PRO A 84 -6.86 -2.71 13.45
N SER A 85 -5.78 -2.52 12.69
CA SER A 85 -5.08 -1.25 12.52
C SER A 85 -5.44 -0.51 11.22
N ALA A 86 -6.41 -1.00 10.44
CA ALA A 86 -6.82 -0.42 9.15
C ALA A 86 -7.80 0.78 9.27
N THR A 87 -7.80 1.51 10.38
CA THR A 87 -8.52 2.80 10.47
C THR A 87 -7.76 3.77 11.35
N ASP A 88 -6.56 4.13 10.90
CA ASP A 88 -5.95 5.42 11.25
C ASP A 88 -5.49 6.09 9.94
N GLY A 89 -6.41 6.11 8.97
CA GLY A 89 -6.39 7.19 7.98
C GLY A 89 -6.84 8.42 8.74
N MET A 90 -5.93 9.38 8.88
CA MET A 90 -6.05 10.63 9.64
C MET A 90 -7.51 10.99 9.92
N SER A 91 -7.93 10.83 11.17
CA SER A 91 -9.32 11.05 11.54
C SER A 91 -9.75 12.47 11.14
N ASP A 92 -11.02 12.66 10.80
CA ASP A 92 -11.57 13.99 10.46
C ASP A 92 -11.20 15.05 11.52
N ALA A 93 -11.09 14.60 12.77
CA ALA A 93 -10.62 15.37 13.92
C ALA A 93 -9.15 15.81 13.85
N GLU A 94 -8.25 14.98 13.29
CA GLU A 94 -6.85 15.34 13.08
C GLU A 94 -6.65 16.28 11.89
N VAL A 95 -7.45 16.12 10.83
CA VAL A 95 -7.47 17.07 9.70
C VAL A 95 -7.96 18.44 10.18
N GLU A 96 -9.02 18.50 10.99
CA GLU A 96 -9.46 19.75 11.63
C GLU A 96 -8.41 20.31 12.61
N ALA A 97 -7.75 19.47 13.40
CA ALA A 97 -6.70 19.90 14.33
C ALA A 97 -5.51 20.55 13.59
N LEU A 98 -5.14 20.04 12.42
CA LEU A 98 -4.09 20.62 11.56
C LEU A 98 -4.53 21.91 10.87
N LEU A 99 -5.77 21.97 10.35
CA LEU A 99 -6.34 23.19 9.76
C LEU A 99 -6.44 24.33 10.79
N ARG A 100 -6.80 23.99 12.04
CA ARG A 100 -6.81 24.95 13.17
C ARG A 100 -5.41 25.41 13.55
N LYS A 101 -4.39 24.55 13.44
CA LYS A 101 -3.00 24.89 13.75
C LYS A 101 -2.34 25.76 12.67
N MET A 102 -2.76 25.63 11.40
CA MET A 102 -2.29 26.48 10.30
C MET A 102 -2.96 27.86 10.25
N THR A 103 -4.19 28.00 10.79
CA THR A 103 -4.95 29.27 10.77
C THR A 103 -4.91 30.03 12.11
N GLY A 104 -4.22 29.49 13.12
CA GLY A 104 -4.22 29.99 14.50
C GLY A 104 -2.86 30.50 15.00
N THR A 105 -2.31 31.54 14.39
CA THR A 105 -1.35 32.52 14.99
C THR A 105 -1.12 33.60 13.93
N LYS A 106 -1.36 34.89 14.12
CA LYS A 106 -1.24 35.72 15.31
C LYS A 106 -1.88 37.10 15.00
N SER A 107 -2.54 37.64 16.02
CA SER A 107 -2.76 39.06 16.38
C SER A 107 -3.42 40.03 15.41
#